data_AF-A0A1E3WE23-F1
#
_entry.id   AF-A0A1E3WE23-F1
#
_cell.length_a   1.000
_cell.length_b   1.000
_cell.length_c   1.000
_cell.angle_alpha   90.00
_cell.angle_beta   90.00
_cell.angle_gamma   90.00
#
_symmetry.space_group_name_H-M   'P 1'
#
loop_
_entity.id
_entity.type
_entity.pdbx_description
1 polymer ?
#
loop_
_entity_poly.entity_id
_entity_poly.type
_entity_poly.pdbx_seq_one_letter_code
_entity_poly.pdbx_strand_id
1 'polypeptide(L)'
;MELVIYAYLTAVGFVLAGVLSSFVQLVSGQPMRFGVEPNSTLTSILGVVLRVFAGPAILMRNAWRGMLIEARPKFWFGLSAAIAAFWSLLIGA
;
A
#
# COMPACT_ATOMS: atom_id res chain seq x y z
N MET A 1 -22.32 14.02 6.58
CA MET A 1 -22.49 12.56 6.44
C MET A 1 -21.47 12.01 5.46
N GLU A 2 -21.43 12.56 4.23
CA GLU A 2 -20.45 12.21 3.17
C GLU A 2 -18.98 12.11 3.63
N LEU A 3 -18.46 13.12 4.33
CA LEU A 3 -17.05 13.10 4.79
C LEU A 3 -16.73 11.89 5.67
N VAL A 4 -17.68 11.48 6.53
CA VAL A 4 -17.52 10.32 7.42
C VAL A 4 -17.51 9.03 6.61
N ILE A 5 -18.33 8.95 5.57
CA ILE A 5 -18.34 7.81 4.64
C ILE A 5 -16.99 7.71 3.93
N TYR A 6 -16.48 8.81 3.35
CA TYR A 6 -15.18 8.77 2.67
C TYR A 6 -14.02 8.44 3.62
N ALA A 7 -14.04 8.96 4.85
CA ALA A 7 -13.05 8.60 5.86
C ALA A 7 -13.13 7.12 6.22
N TYR A 8 -14.35 6.56 6.35
CA TYR A 8 -14.56 5.14 6.60
C TYR A 8 -14.05 4.27 5.45
N LEU A 9 -14.41 4.56 4.19
CA LEU A 9 -13.93 3.82 3.02
C LEU A 9 -12.41 3.88 2.91
N THR A 10 -11.82 5.06 3.14
CA THR A 10 -10.36 5.21 3.19
C THR A 10 -9.72 4.32 4.25
N ALA A 11 -10.29 4.29 5.46
CA ALA A 11 -9.79 3.44 6.54
C ALA A 11 -9.90 1.95 6.18
N VAL A 12 -11.05 1.52 5.64
CA VAL A 12 -11.29 0.13 5.19
C VAL A 12 -10.27 -0.27 4.12
N GLY A 13 -10.09 0.55 3.09
CA GLY A 13 -9.12 0.26 2.03
C GLY A 13 -7.67 0.22 2.53
N PHE A 14 -7.31 1.07 3.50
CA PHE A 14 -5.98 1.04 4.10
C PHE A 14 -5.77 -0.22 4.96
N VAL A 15 -6.78 -0.63 5.73
CA VAL A 15 -6.76 -1.88 6.50
C VAL A 15 -6.63 -3.08 5.59
N LEU A 16 -7.41 -3.14 4.50
CA LEU A 16 -7.33 -4.22 3.51
C LEU A 16 -5.93 -4.32 2.89
N ALA A 17 -5.34 -3.18 2.49
CA ALA A 17 -3.98 -3.13 1.97
C ALA A 17 -2.96 -3.65 2.99
N GLY A 18 -3.10 -3.26 4.27
CA GLY A 18 -2.26 -3.71 5.37
C GLY A 18 -2.35 -5.20 5.64
N VAL A 19 -3.57 -5.74 5.71
CA VAL A 19 -3.84 -7.17 5.89
C VAL A 19 -3.22 -7.97 4.74
N LEU A 20 -3.46 -7.55 3.50
CA LEU A 20 -2.96 -8.25 2.32
C LEU A 20 -1.42 -8.25 2.26
N SER A 21 -0.80 -7.10 2.48
CA SER A 21 0.67 -6.99 2.54
C SER A 21 1.26 -7.85 3.65
N SER A 22 0.61 -7.90 4.82
CA SER A 22 1.08 -8.66 5.98
C SER A 22 0.92 -10.17 5.77
N PHE A 23 -0.21 -10.60 5.20
CA PHE A 23 -0.46 -12.00 4.86
C PHE A 23 0.57 -12.52 3.86
N VAL A 24 0.87 -11.75 2.82
CA VAL A 24 1.88 -12.15 1.83
C VAL A 24 3.26 -12.18 2.45
N GLN A 25 3.60 -11.25 3.34
CA GLN A 25 4.85 -11.29 4.09
C GLN A 25 4.94 -12.52 5.00
N LEU A 26 3.83 -12.90 5.63
CA LEU A 26 3.76 -14.10 6.47
C LEU A 26 4.04 -15.38 5.66
N VAL A 27 3.46 -15.50 4.47
CA VAL A 27 3.61 -16.69 3.62
C VAL A 27 4.96 -16.71 2.89
N SER A 28 5.45 -15.57 2.42
CA SER A 28 6.69 -15.49 1.62
C SER A 28 7.96 -15.27 2.44
N GLY A 29 7.83 -14.90 3.72
CA GLY A 29 8.96 -14.50 4.56
C GLY A 29 9.59 -13.15 4.20
N GLN A 30 9.11 -12.48 3.13
CA GLN A 30 9.68 -11.24 2.64
C GLN A 30 8.62 -10.13 2.55
N PRO A 31 8.95 -8.89 2.98
CA PRO A 31 8.02 -7.77 2.85
C PRO A 31 7.70 -7.48 1.38
N MET A 32 6.42 -7.38 1.02
CA MET A 32 6.00 -7.06 -0.35
C MET A 32 6.55 -5.71 -0.81
N ARG A 33 7.11 -5.63 -2.02
CA ARG A 33 7.68 -4.40 -2.61
C ARG A 33 7.04 -4.11 -3.96
N PHE A 34 7.10 -2.84 -4.38
CA PHE A 34 6.85 -2.49 -5.77
C PHE A 34 7.93 -3.13 -6.64
N GLY A 35 7.50 -3.77 -7.73
CA GLY A 35 8.36 -4.58 -8.59
C GLY A 35 7.68 -5.89 -8.95
N VAL A 36 7.98 -6.41 -10.14
CA VAL A 36 7.45 -7.66 -10.66
C VAL A 36 8.64 -8.56 -10.96
N GLU A 37 8.62 -9.79 -10.45
CA GLU A 37 9.59 -10.80 -10.83
C GLU A 37 9.04 -11.58 -12.03
N PRO A 38 9.75 -11.61 -13.16
CA PRO A 38 9.30 -12.28 -14.36
C PRO A 38 9.51 -13.80 -14.24
N ASN A 39 8.59 -14.48 -13.56
CA ASN A 39 8.57 -15.94 -13.47
C ASN A 39 7.71 -16.55 -14.59
N SER A 40 6.43 -16.16 -14.65
CA SER A 40 5.51 -16.49 -15.75
C SER A 40 4.51 -15.37 -15.97
N THR A 41 3.90 -15.30 -17.16
CA THR A 41 2.93 -14.24 -17.48
C THR A 41 1.76 -14.21 -16.48
N LEU A 42 1.20 -15.38 -16.16
CA LEU A 42 0.08 -15.48 -15.23
C LEU A 42 0.46 -15.05 -13.81
N THR A 43 1.62 -15.51 -13.30
CA THR A 43 2.08 -15.14 -11.95
C THR A 43 2.43 -13.65 -11.87
N SER A 44 2.94 -13.07 -12.95
CA SER A 44 3.23 -11.63 -13.05
C SER A 44 1.94 -10.81 -12.98
N ILE A 45 0.90 -11.19 -13.73
CA ILE A 45 -0.40 -10.52 -13.72
C ILE A 45 -1.02 -10.57 -12.32
N LEU A 46 -1.11 -11.75 -11.72
CA LEU A 46 -1.64 -11.91 -10.36
C LEU A 46 -0.81 -11.13 -9.33
N GLY A 47 0.51 -11.13 -9.50
CA GLY A 47 1.44 -10.37 -8.66
C GLY A 47 1.23 -8.86 -8.74
N VAL A 48 0.90 -8.33 -9.92
CA VAL A 48 0.53 -6.91 -10.10
C VAL A 48 -0.80 -6.62 -9.42
N VAL A 49 -1.83 -7.43 -9.66
CA VAL A 49 -3.16 -7.25 -9.03
C VAL A 49 -3.03 -7.20 -7.51
N LEU A 50 -2.32 -8.16 -6.93
CA LEU A 50 -2.06 -8.23 -5.49
C LEU A 50 -1.37 -6.95 -4.96
N ARG A 51 -0.38 -6.44 -5.70
CA ARG A 51 0.35 -5.21 -5.33
C ARG A 51 -0.49 -3.95 -5.50
N VAL A 52 -1.45 -3.95 -6.42
CA VAL A 52 -2.39 -2.82 -6.56
C VAL A 52 -3.23 -2.68 -5.29
N PHE A 53 -3.73 -3.78 -4.75
CA PHE A 53 -4.49 -3.76 -3.49
C PHE A 53 -3.61 -3.50 -2.26
N ALA A 54 -2.38 -4.04 -2.22
CA ALA A 54 -1.44 -3.80 -1.12
C ALA A 54 -0.72 -2.44 -1.21
N GLY A 55 -0.91 -1.70 -2.30
CA GLY A 55 -0.18 -0.48 -2.66
C GLY A 55 -0.07 0.57 -1.54
N PRO A 56 -1.18 0.96 -0.89
CA PRO A 56 -1.14 1.94 0.21
C PRO A 56 -0.22 1.52 1.36
N ALA A 57 -0.23 0.24 1.74
CA ALA A 57 0.62 -0.29 2.81
C ALA A 57 2.10 -0.33 2.41
N ILE A 58 2.40 -0.74 1.17
CA ILE A 58 3.78 -0.73 0.64
C ILE A 58 4.32 0.70 0.60
N LEU A 59 3.53 1.64 0.07
CA LEU A 59 3.88 3.05 -0.05
C LEU A 59 4.14 3.67 1.33
N MET A 60 3.23 3.50 2.28
CA MET A 60 3.40 4.08 3.63
C MET A 60 4.59 3.50 4.37
N ARG A 61 4.87 2.19 4.23
CA ARG A 61 6.07 1.59 4.81
C ARG A 61 7.34 2.18 4.21
N ASN A 62 7.37 2.40 2.90
CA ASN A 62 8.52 3.00 2.23
C ASN A 62 8.69 4.48 2.62
N ALA A 63 7.61 5.25 2.70
CA ALA A 63 7.63 6.65 3.11
C ALA A 63 8.10 6.81 4.56
N TRP A 64 7.60 5.97 5.47
CA TRP A 64 8.01 5.94 6.87
C TRP A 64 9.50 5.62 7.02
N ARG A 65 9.97 4.58 6.31
CA ARG A 65 11.40 4.24 6.29
C ARG A 65 12.25 5.34 5.69
N GLY A 66 11.81 5.98 4.61
CA GLY A 66 12.51 7.12 4.00
C GLY A 66 12.61 8.31 4.95
N MET A 67 11.57 8.59 5.73
CA MET A 67 11.58 9.66 6.73
C MET A 67 12.50 9.33 7.91
N LEU A 68 12.45 8.10 8.45
CA LEU A 68 13.19 7.74 9.66
C LEU A 68 14.64 7.32 9.41
N ILE A 69 14.88 6.49 8.40
CA ILE A 69 16.20 5.86 8.17
C ILE A 69 17.04 6.73 7.24
N GLU A 70 16.42 7.30 6.22
CA GLU A 70 17.11 8.11 5.21
C GLU A 70 17.00 9.62 5.49
N ALA A 71 16.38 10.01 6.62
CA ALA A 71 16.16 11.39 7.04
C ALA A 71 15.54 12.28 5.93
N ARG A 72 14.72 11.70 5.05
CA ARG A 72 14.09 12.45 3.97
C ARG A 72 13.13 13.51 4.53
N PRO A 73 12.97 14.67 3.86
CA PRO A 73 12.05 15.71 4.29
C PRO A 73 10.63 15.20 4.54
N LYS A 74 10.02 15.64 5.65
CA LYS A 74 8.64 15.26 6.07
C LYS A 74 7.59 15.55 4.99
N PHE A 75 7.86 16.50 4.10
CA PHE A 75 7.01 16.78 2.94
C PHE A 75 6.75 15.53 2.09
N TRP A 76 7.78 14.69 1.86
CA TRP A 76 7.62 13.46 1.08
C TRP A 76 6.75 12.43 1.78
N PHE A 77 6.80 12.39 3.11
CA PHE A 77 5.91 11.56 3.91
C PHE A 77 4.46 12.02 3.77
N GLY A 78 4.20 13.33 3.88
CA GLY A 78 2.87 13.92 3.71
C GLY A 78 2.29 13.65 2.31
N LEU A 79 3.08 13.83 1.25
CA LEU A 79 2.67 13.51 -0.12
C LEU A 79 2.35 12.03 -0.29
N SER A 80 3.19 11.14 0.27
CA SER A 80 2.95 9.69 0.24
C SER A 80 1.67 9.32 0.98
N ALA A 81 1.39 9.96 2.11
CA ALA A 81 0.17 9.74 2.88
C ALA A 81 -1.09 10.20 2.13
N ALA A 82 -1.03 11.35 1.44
CA ALA A 82 -2.13 11.83 0.61
C ALA A 82 -2.43 10.86 -0.56
N ILE A 83 -1.38 10.37 -1.24
CA ILE A 83 -1.52 9.37 -2.30
C ILE A 83 -2.07 8.06 -1.75
N ALA A 84 -1.56 7.58 -0.61
CA ALA A 84 -2.04 6.37 0.03
C ALA A 84 -3.51 6.50 0.45
N ALA A 85 -3.94 7.65 1.00
CA ALA A 85 -5.32 7.90 1.37
C ALA A 85 -6.26 7.89 0.15
N PHE A 86 -5.90 8.59 -0.93
CA PHE A 86 -6.68 8.58 -2.17
C PHE A 86 -6.78 7.17 -2.76
N TRP A 87 -5.67 6.43 -2.79
CA TRP A 87 -5.66 5.06 -3.28
C TRP A 87 -6.51 4.13 -2.39
N SER A 88 -6.40 4.25 -1.07
CA SER A 88 -7.23 3.51 -0.12
C SER A 88 -8.72 3.82 -0.25
N LEU A 89 -9.09 5.06 -0.54
CA LEU A 89 -10.48 5.41 -0.83
C LEU A 89 -11.02 4.63 -2.03
N LEU A 90 -10.25 4.51 -3.12
CA LEU A 90 -10.63 3.75 -4.31
C LEU A 90 -10.73 2.24 -4.07
N ILE A 91 -9.93 1.71 -3.14
CA ILE A 91 -9.96 0.29 -2.76
C ILE A 91 -11.15 0.00 -1.84
N GLY A 92 -11.49 0.94 -0.96
CA GLY A 92 -12.55 0.75 0.04
C GLY A 92 -13.96 1.03 -0.47
N ALA A 93 -14.11 1.75 -1.58
CA ALA A 93 -15.38 2.04 -2.24
C ALA A 93 -15.91 0.83 -3.03
#